data_AF-A0A3P8HCX1-F1
#
_entry.id   AF-A0A3P8HCX1-F1
#
_cell.length_a   1.000
_cell.length_b   1.000
_cell.length_c   1.000
_cell.angle_alpha   90.00
_cell.angle_beta   90.00
_cell.angle_gamma   90.00
#
_symmetry.space_group_name_H-M   'P 1'
#
loop_
_entity.id
_entity.type
_entity.pdbx_description
1 polymer ?
#
loop_
_entity_poly.entity_id
_entity_poly.type
_entity_poly.pdbx_seq_one_letter_code
_entity_poly.pdbx_strand_id
1 'polypeptide(L)'
;MASALSEMTSVHDFLAVADDQMREDFQKSLQALSERNETGVQQTSGAMQRRSAHVCDVVSQKLSEQTADLEYVDHVMEKVTLLRDEYTPTFTEVSRDTLSRLAARHRVEEGRYRQAGSNLCSALHEVRLAALNESNLPSELEALRLKQATSELELDKHSVDGARSTRTKSPDLRELVLFLCNIVLMVPKPQFFSYCQ
;
A
#
# COMPACT_ATOMS: atom_id res chain seq x y z
N MET A 1 -26.26 -19.97 7.63
CA MET A 1 -25.31 -20.97 7.08
C MET A 1 -24.25 -20.30 6.21
N ALA A 2 -23.57 -19.25 6.70
CA ALA A 2 -22.52 -18.55 5.95
C ALA A 2 -21.15 -18.56 6.66
N SER A 3 -21.06 -19.16 7.85
CA SER A 3 -19.82 -19.21 8.63
C SER A 3 -18.84 -20.28 8.16
N ALA A 4 -19.25 -21.19 7.27
CA ALA A 4 -18.46 -22.35 6.83
C ALA A 4 -17.76 -22.15 5.46
N LEU A 5 -18.01 -21.04 4.75
CA LEU A 5 -17.30 -20.70 3.51
C LEU A 5 -16.15 -19.70 3.72
N SER A 6 -16.01 -19.15 4.94
CA SER A 6 -14.90 -18.27 5.33
C SER A 6 -13.59 -19.01 5.58
N GLU A 7 -13.60 -20.34 5.65
CA GLU A 7 -12.42 -21.14 6.00
C GLU A 7 -11.49 -21.44 4.82
N MET A 8 -11.83 -21.04 3.58
CA MET A 8 -11.05 -21.47 2.39
C MET A 8 -10.70 -20.36 1.38
N THR A 9 -10.95 -19.09 1.68
CA THR A 9 -10.39 -17.97 0.87
C THR A 9 -9.29 -17.28 1.67
N SER A 10 -8.09 -17.23 1.11
CA SER A 10 -7.01 -16.43 1.69
C SER A 10 -7.44 -14.95 1.72
N VAL A 11 -7.02 -14.19 2.74
CA VAL A 11 -7.34 -12.75 2.83
C VAL A 11 -6.86 -12.01 1.57
N HIS A 12 -5.78 -12.48 0.93
CA HIS A 12 -5.33 -11.92 -0.35
C HIS A 12 -6.36 -12.09 -1.47
N ASP A 13 -7.00 -13.25 -1.59
CA ASP A 13 -8.01 -13.52 -2.62
C ASP A 13 -9.26 -12.67 -2.38
N PHE A 14 -9.68 -12.56 -1.12
CA PHE A 14 -10.77 -11.68 -0.72
C PHE A 14 -10.48 -10.21 -1.06
N LEU A 15 -9.29 -9.71 -0.68
CA LEU A 15 -8.88 -8.33 -0.94
C LEU A 15 -8.74 -8.05 -2.44
N ALA A 16 -8.25 -9.02 -3.22
CA ALA A 16 -8.16 -8.89 -4.66
C ALA A 16 -9.53 -8.68 -5.32
N VAL A 17 -10.50 -9.52 -4.99
CA VAL A 17 -11.86 -9.42 -5.50
C VAL A 17 -12.55 -8.13 -5.01
N ALA A 18 -12.34 -7.75 -3.75
CA ALA A 18 -12.92 -6.54 -3.18
C ALA A 18 -12.38 -5.27 -3.87
N ASP A 19 -11.08 -5.22 -4.17
CA ASP A 19 -10.42 -4.12 -4.88
C ASP A 19 -10.97 -3.93 -6.30
N ASP A 20 -11.09 -5.03 -7.05
CA ASP A 20 -11.66 -4.99 -8.40
C ASP A 20 -13.13 -4.55 -8.38
N GLN A 21 -13.95 -5.12 -7.48
CA GLN A 21 -15.35 -4.75 -7.37
C GLN A 21 -15.55 -3.30 -6.91
N MET A 22 -14.65 -2.78 -6.06
CA MET A 22 -14.68 -1.39 -5.63
C MET A 22 -14.46 -0.43 -6.79
N ARG A 23 -13.49 -0.74 -7.66
CA ARG A 23 -13.22 0.04 -8.88
C ARG A 23 -14.38 -0.02 -9.87
N GLU A 24 -14.99 -1.18 -10.06
CA GLU A 24 -16.18 -1.31 -10.90
C GLU A 24 -17.36 -0.49 -10.39
N ASP A 25 -17.63 -0.55 -9.08
CA ASP A 25 -18.71 0.22 -8.48
C ASP A 25 -18.45 1.72 -8.60
N PHE A 26 -17.19 2.15 -8.44
CA PHE A 26 -16.80 3.53 -8.65
C PHE A 26 -17.06 3.99 -10.09
N GLN A 27 -16.66 3.20 -11.09
CA GLN A 27 -16.92 3.49 -12.49
C GLN A 27 -18.42 3.59 -12.80
N LYS A 28 -19.23 2.64 -12.30
CA LYS A 28 -20.70 2.66 -12.42
C LYS A 28 -21.29 3.91 -11.76
N SER A 29 -20.75 4.33 -10.62
CA SER A 29 -21.21 5.54 -9.92
C SER A 29 -20.90 6.82 -10.71
N LEU A 30 -19.74 6.89 -11.38
CA LEU A 30 -19.38 8.02 -12.25
C LEU A 30 -20.28 8.09 -13.48
N GLN A 31 -20.59 6.94 -14.08
CA GLN A 31 -21.54 6.86 -15.18
C GLN A 31 -22.92 7.35 -14.74
N ALA A 32 -23.47 6.81 -13.65
CA ALA A 32 -24.76 7.22 -13.12
C ALA A 32 -24.81 8.72 -12.78
N LEU A 33 -23.71 9.27 -12.25
CA LEU A 33 -23.59 10.70 -11.97
C LEU A 33 -23.65 11.55 -13.23
N SER A 34 -22.97 11.13 -14.30
CA SER A 34 -22.98 11.82 -15.60
C SER A 34 -24.37 11.81 -16.26
N GLU A 35 -25.13 10.74 -16.03
CA GLU A 35 -26.51 10.56 -16.52
C GLU A 35 -27.56 11.25 -15.61
N ARG A 36 -27.14 11.94 -14.54
CA ARG A 36 -28.01 12.52 -13.51
C ARG A 36 -28.96 11.51 -12.87
N ASN A 37 -28.55 10.24 -12.82
CA ASN A 37 -29.32 9.14 -12.24
C ASN A 37 -29.07 9.05 -10.72
N GLU A 38 -29.89 9.75 -9.93
CA GLU A 38 -29.81 9.76 -8.46
C GLU A 38 -29.83 8.36 -7.85
N THR A 39 -30.79 7.52 -8.25
CA THR A 39 -30.93 6.15 -7.76
C THR A 39 -29.67 5.32 -8.05
N GLY A 40 -29.11 5.45 -9.26
CA GLY A 40 -27.89 4.77 -9.66
C GLY A 40 -26.69 5.20 -8.82
N VAL A 41 -26.53 6.50 -8.57
CA VAL A 41 -25.48 7.04 -7.68
C VAL A 41 -25.67 6.52 -6.26
N GLN A 42 -26.90 6.54 -5.73
CA GLN A 42 -27.18 6.09 -4.36
C GLN A 42 -26.86 4.60 -4.17
N GLN A 43 -27.29 3.75 -5.11
CA GLN A 43 -27.05 2.31 -5.04
C GLN A 43 -25.56 1.97 -5.12
N THR A 44 -24.84 2.58 -6.06
CA THR A 44 -23.41 2.30 -6.29
C THR A 44 -22.52 2.89 -5.19
N SER A 45 -22.72 4.15 -4.80
CA SER A 45 -21.98 4.75 -3.67
C SER A 45 -22.26 4.02 -2.33
N GLY A 46 -23.50 3.58 -2.12
CA GLY A 46 -23.84 2.75 -0.95
C GLY A 46 -23.18 1.37 -1.00
N ALA A 47 -23.03 0.76 -2.18
CA ALA A 47 -22.29 -0.49 -2.34
C ALA A 47 -20.80 -0.31 -2.03
N MET A 48 -20.18 0.77 -2.51
CA MET A 48 -18.80 1.15 -2.20
C MET A 48 -18.58 1.28 -0.68
N GLN A 49 -19.47 1.99 0.02
CA GLN A 49 -19.40 2.17 1.47
C GLN A 49 -19.52 0.84 2.23
N ARG A 50 -20.52 0.01 1.87
CA ARG A 50 -20.70 -1.32 2.49
C ARG A 50 -19.49 -2.23 2.28
N ARG A 51 -18.87 -2.17 1.11
CA ARG A 51 -17.68 -2.97 0.82
C ARG A 51 -16.47 -2.50 1.59
N SER A 52 -16.26 -1.19 1.67
CA SER A 52 -15.19 -0.63 2.50
C SER A 52 -15.33 -1.11 3.96
N ALA A 53 -16.53 -0.99 4.53
CA ALA A 53 -16.81 -1.47 5.88
C ALA A 53 -16.57 -2.98 6.03
N HIS A 54 -17.05 -3.79 5.08
CA HIS A 54 -16.86 -5.23 5.09
C HIS A 54 -15.39 -5.64 5.00
N VAL A 55 -14.60 -4.95 4.17
CA VAL A 55 -13.14 -5.16 4.09
C VAL A 55 -12.50 -4.86 5.44
N CYS A 56 -12.84 -3.74 6.08
CA CYS A 56 -12.32 -3.40 7.40
C CYS A 56 -12.66 -4.48 8.43
N ASP A 57 -13.89 -5.00 8.45
CA ASP A 57 -14.32 -6.02 9.40
C ASP A 57 -13.56 -7.35 9.19
N VAL A 58 -13.50 -7.83 7.94
CA VAL A 58 -12.85 -9.11 7.61
C VAL A 58 -11.35 -9.06 7.90
N VAL A 59 -10.67 -7.98 7.50
CA VAL A 59 -9.22 -7.85 7.72
C VAL A 59 -8.92 -7.66 9.21
N SER A 60 -9.67 -6.82 9.92
CA SER A 60 -9.47 -6.63 11.37
C SER A 60 -9.70 -7.93 12.14
N GLN A 61 -10.76 -8.67 11.80
CA GLN A 61 -11.02 -9.96 12.42
C GLN A 61 -9.86 -10.93 12.15
N LYS A 62 -9.42 -11.05 10.89
CA LYS A 62 -8.33 -11.97 10.55
C LYS A 62 -7.04 -11.64 11.30
N LEU A 63 -6.66 -10.37 11.33
CA LEU A 63 -5.43 -9.94 11.99
C LEU A 63 -5.51 -10.06 13.51
N SER A 64 -6.71 -9.95 14.10
CA SER A 64 -6.90 -10.20 15.55
C SER A 64 -6.66 -11.67 15.94
N GLU A 65 -6.82 -12.60 15.00
CA GLU A 65 -6.52 -14.03 15.19
C GLU A 65 -5.02 -14.33 14.99
N GLN A 66 -4.26 -13.41 14.38
CA GLN A 66 -2.85 -13.57 14.09
C GLN A 66 -1.99 -13.16 15.29
N THR A 67 -1.28 -14.14 15.87
CA THR A 67 -0.45 -13.95 17.07
C THR A 67 1.05 -13.83 16.76
N ALA A 68 1.44 -13.99 15.50
CA ALA A 68 2.80 -13.89 15.01
C ALA A 68 2.95 -12.66 14.10
N ASP A 69 4.16 -12.07 14.08
CA ASP A 69 4.52 -10.89 13.28
C ASP A 69 3.67 -9.64 13.58
N LEU A 70 3.92 -9.04 14.75
CA LEU A 70 3.20 -7.84 15.19
C LEU A 70 3.46 -6.62 14.29
N GLU A 71 4.64 -6.54 13.65
CA GLU A 71 4.96 -5.44 12.75
C GLU A 71 4.12 -5.49 11.47
N TYR A 72 3.92 -6.68 10.90
CA TYR A 72 2.98 -6.87 9.81
C TYR A 72 1.54 -6.50 10.21
N VAL A 73 1.09 -7.00 11.37
CA VAL A 73 -0.26 -6.71 11.87
C VAL A 73 -0.45 -5.21 12.03
N ASP A 74 0.49 -4.50 12.66
CA ASP A 74 0.44 -3.06 12.85
C ASP A 74 0.41 -2.31 11.51
N HIS A 75 1.24 -2.72 10.55
CA HIS A 75 1.30 -2.10 9.23
C HIS A 75 -0.01 -2.22 8.45
N VAL A 76 -0.62 -3.40 8.41
CA VAL A 76 -1.91 -3.58 7.73
C VAL A 76 -3.03 -2.86 8.49
N MET A 77 -3.03 -2.92 9.82
CA MET A 77 -4.03 -2.25 10.64
C MET A 77 -3.97 -0.73 10.54
N GLU A 78 -2.79 -0.14 10.31
CA GLU A 78 -2.65 1.29 9.99
C GLU A 78 -3.46 1.64 8.74
N LYS A 79 -3.29 0.87 7.66
CA LYS A 79 -4.02 1.09 6.39
C LYS A 79 -5.52 0.87 6.54
N VAL A 80 -5.93 -0.17 7.26
CA VAL A 80 -7.35 -0.45 7.56
C VAL A 80 -7.96 0.71 8.36
N THR A 81 -7.22 1.26 9.31
CA THR A 81 -7.66 2.40 10.12
C THR A 81 -7.87 3.64 9.26
N LEU A 82 -6.93 3.97 8.36
CA LEU A 82 -7.11 5.09 7.41
C LEU A 82 -8.33 4.88 6.49
N LEU A 83 -8.48 3.67 5.94
CA LEU A 83 -9.64 3.33 5.11
C LEU A 83 -10.97 3.55 5.86
N ARG A 84 -11.05 3.08 7.11
CA ARG A 84 -12.25 3.14 7.96
C ARG A 84 -12.54 4.55 8.47
N ASP A 85 -11.54 5.26 8.96
CA ASP A 85 -11.72 6.44 9.80
C ASP A 85 -11.56 7.76 9.01
N GLU A 86 -10.91 7.71 7.84
CA GLU A 86 -10.68 8.89 7.00
C GLU A 86 -11.39 8.80 5.65
N TYR A 87 -11.07 7.79 4.84
CA TYR A 87 -11.53 7.74 3.46
C TYR A 87 -13.02 7.37 3.34
N THR A 88 -13.49 6.40 4.12
CA THR A 88 -14.90 5.98 4.08
C THR A 88 -15.86 7.09 4.54
N PRO A 89 -15.61 7.79 5.66
CA PRO A 89 -16.47 8.88 6.11
C PRO A 89 -16.45 10.06 5.14
N THR A 90 -15.27 10.41 4.62
CA THR A 90 -15.12 11.48 3.62
C THR A 90 -15.95 11.18 2.37
N PHE A 91 -15.84 9.98 1.79
CA PHE A 91 -16.64 9.59 0.64
C PHE A 91 -18.14 9.55 0.95
N THR A 92 -18.52 9.11 2.15
CA THR A 92 -19.92 9.08 2.60
C THR A 92 -20.53 10.48 2.65
N GLU A 93 -19.80 11.44 3.21
CA GLU A 93 -20.23 12.84 3.27
C GLU A 93 -20.39 13.44 1.87
N VAL A 94 -19.40 13.26 1.00
CA VAL A 94 -19.41 13.78 -0.38
C VAL A 94 -20.53 13.13 -1.20
N SER A 95 -20.77 11.83 -1.02
CA SER A 95 -21.86 11.11 -1.69
C SER A 95 -23.22 11.64 -1.25
N ARG A 96 -23.41 11.86 0.06
CA ARG A 96 -24.64 12.44 0.61
C ARG A 96 -24.90 13.86 0.09
N ASP A 97 -23.88 14.73 0.08
CA ASP A 97 -24.00 16.10 -0.47
C ASP A 97 -24.35 16.05 -1.96
N THR A 98 -23.68 15.17 -2.72
CA THR A 98 -23.94 14.96 -4.14
C THR A 98 -25.39 14.52 -4.40
N LEU A 99 -25.89 13.53 -3.66
CA LEU A 99 -27.27 13.06 -3.76
C LEU A 99 -28.26 14.15 -3.37
N SER A 100 -27.98 14.92 -2.33
CA SER A 100 -28.83 16.05 -1.90
C SER A 100 -28.95 17.10 -3.00
N ARG A 101 -27.86 17.41 -3.71
CA ARG A 101 -27.85 18.33 -4.84
C ARG A 101 -28.56 17.76 -6.07
N LEU A 102 -28.39 16.47 -6.36
CA LEU A 102 -29.10 15.79 -7.45
C LEU A 102 -30.62 15.82 -7.22
N ALA A 103 -31.08 15.47 -6.01
CA ALA A 103 -32.49 15.50 -5.63
C ALA A 103 -33.08 16.92 -5.75
N ALA A 104 -32.32 17.94 -5.38
CA ALA A 104 -32.69 19.35 -5.53
C ALA A 104 -32.54 19.89 -6.97
N ARG A 105 -32.07 19.08 -7.92
CA ARG A 105 -31.71 19.49 -9.30
C ARG A 105 -30.73 20.68 -9.35
N HIS A 106 -29.87 20.76 -8.35
CA HIS A 106 -28.81 21.77 -8.27
C HIS A 106 -27.55 21.32 -9.01
N ARG A 107 -26.64 22.27 -9.24
CA ARG A 107 -25.32 21.95 -9.79
C ARG A 107 -24.53 21.10 -8.81
N VAL A 108 -24.01 19.98 -9.31
CA VAL A 108 -23.18 19.03 -8.56
C VAL A 108 -21.69 19.34 -8.80
N GLU A 109 -20.89 19.20 -7.74
CA GLU A 109 -19.43 19.25 -7.81
C GLU A 109 -18.86 17.87 -8.16
N GLU A 110 -18.99 17.46 -9.43
CA GLU A 110 -18.57 16.13 -9.90
C GLU A 110 -17.07 15.85 -9.66
N GLY A 111 -16.24 16.90 -9.67
CA GLY A 111 -14.82 16.80 -9.33
C GLY A 111 -14.57 16.36 -7.88
N ARG A 112 -15.33 16.91 -6.91
CA ARG A 112 -15.22 16.54 -5.49
C ARG A 112 -15.65 15.08 -5.28
N TYR A 113 -16.75 14.67 -5.92
CA TYR A 113 -17.21 13.27 -5.89
C TYR A 113 -16.19 12.31 -6.49
N ARG A 114 -15.65 12.62 -7.67
CA ARG A 114 -14.63 11.81 -8.34
C ARG A 114 -13.37 11.68 -7.49
N GLN A 115 -12.89 12.77 -6.91
CA GLN A 115 -11.69 12.74 -6.06
C GLN A 115 -11.91 11.87 -4.82
N ALA A 116 -13.03 12.05 -4.12
CA ALA A 116 -13.33 11.26 -2.93
C ALA A 116 -13.46 9.76 -3.24
N GLY A 117 -14.15 9.41 -4.33
CA GLY A 117 -14.27 8.01 -4.76
C GLY A 117 -12.94 7.40 -5.20
N SER A 118 -12.10 8.17 -5.91
CA SER A 118 -10.76 7.73 -6.30
C SER A 118 -9.87 7.49 -5.07
N ASN A 119 -9.89 8.40 -4.09
CA ASN A 119 -9.13 8.24 -2.85
C ASN A 119 -9.55 6.98 -2.09
N LEU A 120 -10.87 6.70 -2.05
CA LEU A 120 -11.38 5.50 -1.40
C LEU A 120 -10.94 4.21 -2.11
N CYS A 121 -10.94 4.18 -3.45
CA CYS A 121 -10.38 3.06 -4.22
C CYS A 121 -8.88 2.89 -3.96
N SER A 122 -8.11 3.98 -3.95
CA SER A 122 -6.67 3.94 -3.66
C SER A 122 -6.38 3.42 -2.26
N ALA A 123 -7.14 3.86 -1.24
CA ALA A 123 -6.98 3.40 0.13
C ALA A 123 -7.24 1.89 0.28
N LEU A 124 -8.27 1.36 -0.39
CA LEU A 124 -8.53 -0.09 -0.38
C LEU A 124 -7.39 -0.85 -1.08
N HIS A 125 -6.89 -0.32 -2.20
CA HIS A 125 -5.74 -0.89 -2.89
C HIS A 125 -4.48 -0.89 -2.00
N GLU A 126 -4.25 0.15 -1.19
CA GLU A 126 -3.17 0.19 -0.20
C GLU A 126 -3.31 -0.90 0.87
N VAL A 127 -4.53 -1.19 1.34
CA VAL A 127 -4.78 -2.32 2.27
C VAL A 127 -4.38 -3.65 1.61
N ARG A 128 -4.72 -3.85 0.33
CA ARG A 128 -4.32 -5.04 -0.43
C ARG A 128 -2.80 -5.16 -0.55
N LEU A 129 -2.12 -4.07 -0.88
CA LEU A 129 -0.65 -4.06 -0.99
C LEU A 129 0.02 -4.32 0.36
N ALA A 130 -0.48 -3.70 1.44
CA ALA A 130 0.04 -3.93 2.79
C ALA A 130 -0.12 -5.39 3.20
N ALA A 131 -1.28 -6.01 2.92
CA ALA A 131 -1.50 -7.42 3.18
C ALA A 131 -0.53 -8.31 2.36
N LEU A 132 -0.30 -8.01 1.08
CA LEU A 132 0.61 -8.78 0.24
C LEU A 132 2.09 -8.68 0.64
N ASN A 133 2.49 -7.60 1.34
CA ASN A 133 3.86 -7.36 1.73
C ASN A 133 4.43 -8.37 2.76
N GLU A 134 3.62 -9.30 3.29
CA GLU A 134 4.14 -10.53 3.95
C GLU A 134 5.19 -11.26 3.08
N SER A 135 5.06 -11.17 1.74
CA SER A 135 5.88 -11.93 0.80
C SER A 135 7.23 -11.29 0.41
N ASN A 136 7.52 -10.06 0.85
CA ASN A 136 8.78 -9.37 0.55
C ASN A 136 9.76 -9.40 1.72
N LEU A 137 10.02 -10.60 2.23
CA LEU A 137 11.38 -11.07 2.52
C LEU A 137 12.38 -10.05 3.14
N PRO A 138 12.14 -9.40 4.29
CA PRO A 138 13.26 -8.88 5.06
C PRO A 138 13.95 -10.07 5.74
N SER A 139 13.20 -11.04 6.25
CA SER A 139 13.73 -12.11 7.10
C SER A 139 14.63 -13.12 6.37
N GLU A 140 14.29 -13.61 5.17
CA GLU A 140 15.22 -14.50 4.46
C GLU A 140 16.37 -13.73 3.79
N LEU A 141 16.16 -12.50 3.30
CA LEU A 141 17.23 -11.70 2.71
C LEU A 141 18.23 -11.24 3.79
N GLU A 142 17.76 -10.87 4.98
CA GLU A 142 18.59 -10.59 6.13
C GLU A 142 19.23 -11.85 6.68
N ALA A 143 18.52 -12.98 6.77
CA ALA A 143 19.12 -14.26 7.16
C ALA A 143 20.18 -14.74 6.16
N LEU A 144 20.00 -14.50 4.86
CA LEU A 144 20.99 -14.78 3.82
C LEU A 144 22.18 -13.81 3.91
N ARG A 145 21.96 -12.52 4.18
CA ARG A 145 23.03 -11.55 4.45
C ARG A 145 23.83 -11.89 5.71
N LEU A 146 23.15 -12.34 6.77
CA LEU A 146 23.79 -12.78 8.01
C LEU A 146 24.60 -14.07 7.78
N LYS A 147 24.04 -15.04 7.04
CA LYS A 147 24.74 -16.27 6.63
C LYS A 147 25.98 -15.95 5.79
N GLN A 148 25.87 -15.01 4.86
CA GLN A 148 26.96 -14.58 4.00
C GLN A 148 28.06 -13.87 4.80
N ALA A 149 27.69 -13.01 5.75
CA ALA A 149 28.63 -12.39 6.69
C ALA A 149 29.32 -13.40 7.63
N THR A 150 28.63 -14.47 8.04
CA THR A 150 29.25 -15.55 8.84
C THR A 150 30.14 -16.48 8.01
N SER A 151 29.84 -16.70 6.72
CA SER A 151 30.68 -17.51 5.83
C SER A 151 32.01 -16.82 5.46
N GLU A 152 32.05 -15.49 5.39
CA GLU A 152 33.28 -14.72 5.14
C GLU A 152 34.26 -14.74 6.33
N LEU A 153 33.78 -15.05 7.54
CA LEU A 153 34.62 -15.15 8.75
C LEU A 153 35.19 -16.56 9.00
N GLU A 154 34.62 -17.61 8.39
CA GLU A 154 35.06 -19.00 8.58
C GLU A 154 36.17 -19.45 7.60
N LEU A 155 36.60 -18.59 6.67
CA LEU A 155 37.63 -18.90 5.67
C LEU A 155 39.08 -18.65 6.13
N ASP A 156 39.33 -18.21 7.38
CA ASP A 156 40.70 -17.96 7.89
C ASP A 156 41.16 -18.94 8.99
N LYS A 157 40.59 -20.15 9.04
CA LYS A 157 41.10 -21.21 9.92
C LYS A 157 41.18 -22.54 9.21
N HIS A 158 42.14 -22.69 8.29
CA HIS A 158 42.89 -23.95 8.14
C HIS A 158 44.26 -23.72 7.48
N SER A 159 45.31 -23.78 8.32
CA SER A 159 46.66 -24.31 8.03
C SER A 159 47.61 -23.47 7.15
N VAL A 160 48.90 -23.19 7.44
CA VAL A 160 49.98 -23.85 8.22
C VAL A 160 51.10 -22.83 8.52
N ASP A 161 51.88 -23.10 9.57
CA ASP A 161 53.24 -22.63 9.90
C ASP A 161 54.04 -21.81 8.88
N GLY A 162 54.76 -20.79 9.40
CA GLY A 162 56.12 -20.51 8.96
C GLY A 162 56.40 -19.16 8.28
N ALA A 163 56.89 -18.23 9.11
CA ALA A 163 57.90 -17.21 8.80
C ALA A 163 57.56 -15.96 7.93
N ARG A 164 57.81 -14.82 8.60
CA ARG A 164 58.42 -13.55 8.11
C ARG A 164 57.50 -12.49 7.50
N SER A 165 57.17 -11.55 8.39
CA SER A 165 56.82 -10.14 8.16
C SER A 165 57.53 -9.47 6.98
N THR A 166 56.77 -8.80 6.10
CA THR A 166 56.95 -7.36 5.77
C THR A 166 55.80 -6.81 4.93
N ARG A 167 54.98 -5.96 5.57
CA ARG A 167 54.47 -4.64 5.12
C ARG A 167 53.95 -4.48 3.67
N THR A 168 52.63 -4.37 3.52
CA THR A 168 51.97 -3.55 2.49
C THR A 168 50.73 -2.85 3.06
N LYS A 169 50.49 -1.63 2.56
CA LYS A 169 49.80 -0.51 3.23
C LYS A 169 48.28 -0.65 3.21
N SER A 170 47.63 -0.25 4.31
CA SER A 170 46.19 0.00 4.38
C SER A 170 45.77 1.10 3.39
N PRO A 171 44.72 0.94 2.57
CA PRO A 171 44.13 2.07 1.88
C PRO A 171 43.34 2.93 2.89
N ASP A 172 43.62 4.23 2.81
CA ASP A 172 43.11 5.29 3.68
C ASP A 172 41.60 5.51 3.42
N LEU A 173 40.78 5.50 4.47
CA LEU A 173 39.32 5.65 4.44
C LEU A 173 38.84 6.94 3.76
N ARG A 174 39.75 7.89 3.51
CA ARG A 174 39.44 9.19 2.90
C ARG A 174 39.17 9.13 1.39
N GLU A 175 39.75 8.18 0.65
CA GLU A 175 39.45 8.04 -0.79
C GLU A 175 38.08 7.40 -1.06
N LEU A 176 37.64 6.49 -0.19
CA LEU A 176 36.35 5.81 -0.32
C LEU A 176 35.16 6.77 -0.10
N VAL A 177 35.32 7.77 0.77
CA VAL A 177 34.27 8.78 1.03
C VAL A 177 34.12 9.75 -0.15
N LEU A 178 35.22 10.11 -0.83
CA LEU A 178 35.17 10.95 -2.04
C LEU A 178 34.51 10.23 -3.22
N PHE A 179 34.72 8.92 -3.35
CA PHE A 179 34.09 8.11 -4.40
C PHE A 179 32.57 7.99 -4.22
N LEU A 180 32.10 7.89 -2.97
CA LEU A 180 30.67 7.82 -2.66
C LEU A 180 29.96 9.19 -2.75
N CYS A 181 30.63 10.30 -2.41
CA CYS A 181 30.04 11.64 -2.57
C CYS A 181 29.84 12.05 -4.04
N ASN A 182 30.69 11.58 -4.96
CA ASN A 182 30.60 11.97 -6.38
C ASN A 182 29.47 11.26 -7.14
N ILE A 183 28.99 10.11 -6.62
CA ILE A 183 27.87 9.36 -7.22
C ILE A 183 26.50 9.99 -6.86
N VAL A 184 26.41 10.72 -5.75
CA VAL A 184 25.15 11.31 -5.26
C VAL A 184 24.82 12.67 -5.91
N LEU A 185 25.77 13.33 -6.58
CA LEU A 185 25.55 14.67 -7.17
C LEU A 185 25.26 14.71 -8.68
N MET A 186 25.10 13.57 -9.36
CA MET A 186 24.71 13.51 -10.78
C MET A 186 23.26 13.06 -11.01
N VAL A 187 22.31 13.56 -10.22
CA VAL A 187 20.89 13.50 -10.60
C VAL A 187 20.54 14.78 -11.39
N PRO A 188 20.23 14.70 -12.68
CA PRO A 188 19.82 15.85 -13.47
C PRO A 188 18.47 16.41 -12.98
N LYS A 189 18.44 17.73 -12.75
CA LYS A 189 17.24 18.49 -12.37
C LYS A 189 16.11 18.31 -13.38
N PRO A 190 14.84 18.11 -12.96
CA PRO A 190 13.70 18.23 -13.85
C PRO A 190 13.53 19.71 -14.25
N GLN A 191 13.58 19.97 -15.56
CA GLN A 191 13.25 21.29 -16.08
C GLN A 191 11.74 21.49 -16.03
N PHE A 192 11.29 22.28 -15.05
CA PHE A 192 10.03 23.01 -15.16
C PHE A 192 10.21 24.10 -16.21
N PHE A 193 9.45 24.01 -17.31
CA PHE A 193 9.09 25.18 -18.10
C PHE A 193 7.58 25.19 -18.31
N SER A 194 6.95 26.13 -17.60
CA SER A 194 5.66 26.70 -17.97
C SER A 194 5.95 27.95 -18.77
N TYR A 195 5.36 28.14 -19.96
CA TYR A 195 4.82 29.44 -20.36
C TYR A 195 3.91 29.36 -21.59
N CYS A 196 2.90 30.23 -21.53
CA CYS A 196 1.84 30.55 -22.47
C CYS A 196 2.25 30.70 -23.95
N GLN A 197 1.35 30.27 -24.84
CA GLN A 197 0.71 31.17 -25.80
C GLN A 197 -0.70 30.65 -26.15
#